data_AF-A0A9P6JNK3-F1
#
_entry.id   AF-A0A9P6JNK3-F1
#
_cell.length_a   1.000
_cell.length_b   1.000
_cell.length_c   1.000
_cell.angle_alpha   90.00
_cell.angle_beta   90.00
_cell.angle_gamma   90.00
#
_symmetry.space_group_name_H-M   'P 1'
#
loop_
_entity.id
_entity.type
_entity.pdbx_description
1 polymer ?
#
loop_
_entity_poly.entity_id
_entity_poly.type
_entity_poly.pdbx_seq_one_letter_code
_entity_poly.pdbx_strand_id
1 'polypeptide(L)'
;LQRTGVLGGGGKSIASVAKKLFNQYFSALTKKGHHEKVLNEQRRGWKWTNDHQNSRVFSTNCHKDVPSRSPGPPKPCSMCLFLPKNCAFQNAIQKKPPTDKTYVHVNHRFSNQEIGEIYTRSVGVKELIEEEVSLARSSVYVRYAKGALNGNYDNEVFNSLFGAMVTKHDKEK
;
A
#
# COMPACT_ATOMS: atom_id res chain seq x y z
N LEU A 1 -2.57 7.11 7.31
CA LEU A 1 -2.02 6.67 6.01
C LEU A 1 -2.76 5.47 5.40
N GLN A 2 -3.71 4.87 6.12
CA GLN A 2 -4.51 3.71 5.69
C GLN A 2 -5.37 3.90 4.42
N ARG A 3 -5.55 5.14 3.93
CA ARG A 3 -6.46 5.47 2.82
C ARG A 3 -5.76 5.59 1.45
N THR A 4 -4.44 5.41 1.40
CA THR A 4 -3.65 5.61 0.17
C THR A 4 -2.39 4.77 0.20
N GLY A 5 -2.05 4.09 -0.90
CA GLY A 5 -0.77 3.40 -1.05
C GLY A 5 0.36 4.29 -1.62
N VAL A 6 0.08 5.57 -1.89
CA VAL A 6 1.07 6.47 -2.47
C VAL A 6 2.18 6.77 -1.45
N LEU A 7 3.43 6.74 -1.89
CA LEU A 7 4.62 6.96 -1.04
C LEU A 7 4.93 8.44 -0.74
N GLY A 8 4.19 9.39 -1.30
CA GLY A 8 4.45 10.82 -1.15
C GLY A 8 3.64 11.68 -2.12
N GLY A 9 3.91 12.97 -2.16
CA GLY A 9 3.16 13.87 -3.05
C GLY A 9 3.64 15.31 -3.06
N GLY A 10 2.86 16.18 -3.71
CA GLY A 10 3.15 17.62 -3.84
C GLY A 10 4.02 17.99 -5.05
N GLY A 11 4.43 17.00 -5.85
CA GLY A 11 5.12 17.22 -7.12
C GLY A 11 4.17 17.62 -8.26
N LYS A 12 4.75 18.06 -9.38
CA LYS A 12 4.01 18.37 -10.61
C LYS A 12 3.27 17.13 -11.14
N SER A 13 2.23 17.34 -11.94
CA SER A 13 1.52 16.24 -12.59
C SER A 13 2.43 15.50 -13.57
N ILE A 14 2.25 14.19 -13.69
CA ILE A 14 3.02 13.35 -14.63
C ILE A 14 2.90 13.86 -16.06
N ALA A 15 1.70 14.30 -16.46
CA ALA A 15 1.46 14.89 -17.78
C ALA A 15 2.30 16.16 -18.00
N SER A 16 2.38 17.05 -17.01
CA SER A 16 3.22 18.25 -17.08
C SER A 16 4.71 17.90 -17.18
N VAL A 17 5.18 16.90 -16.43
CA VAL A 17 6.58 16.45 -16.47
C VAL A 17 6.90 15.80 -17.83
N ALA A 18 6.02 14.94 -18.35
CA ALA A 18 6.19 14.32 -19.68
C ALA A 18 6.24 15.37 -20.79
N LYS A 19 5.32 16.35 -20.75
CA LYS A 19 5.29 17.46 -21.70
C LYS A 19 6.57 18.30 -21.61
N LYS A 20 7.08 18.55 -20.40
CA LYS A 20 8.34 19.30 -20.20
C LYS A 20 9.56 18.54 -20.74
N LEU A 21 9.69 17.25 -20.44
CA LEU A 21 10.90 16.47 -20.78
C LEU A 21 10.94 16.00 -22.24
N PHE A 22 9.79 15.67 -22.82
CA PHE A 22 9.71 14.99 -24.11
C PHE A 22 8.75 15.65 -25.11
N ASN A 23 8.09 16.75 -24.73
CA ASN A 23 7.05 17.43 -25.51
C ASN A 23 5.86 16.52 -25.94
N GLN A 24 5.70 15.38 -25.28
CA GLN A 24 4.69 14.36 -25.60
C GLN A 24 3.80 14.07 -24.39
N TYR A 25 2.63 13.49 -24.65
CA TYR A 25 1.79 12.91 -23.60
C TYR A 25 2.49 11.71 -22.98
N PHE A 26 2.29 11.49 -21.67
CA PHE A 26 2.91 10.37 -20.96
C PHE A 26 2.56 9.00 -21.60
N SER A 27 1.30 8.82 -22.02
CA SER A 27 0.84 7.61 -22.73
C SER A 27 1.47 7.40 -24.10
N ALA A 28 2.01 8.44 -24.73
CA ALA A 28 2.63 8.37 -26.05
C ALA A 28 4.13 8.05 -26.00
N LEU A 29 4.72 7.89 -24.80
CA LEU A 29 6.15 7.64 -24.64
C LEU A 29 6.52 6.18 -24.96
N THR A 30 6.89 5.88 -26.19
CA THR A 30 7.22 4.50 -26.59
C THR A 30 8.66 4.08 -26.31
N LYS A 31 9.59 5.04 -26.17
CA LYS A 31 11.01 4.75 -25.96
C LYS A 31 11.26 4.14 -24.57
N LYS A 32 12.00 3.04 -24.53
CA LYS A 32 12.39 2.34 -23.28
C LYS A 32 13.03 3.32 -22.30
N GLY A 33 12.59 3.29 -21.04
CA GLY A 33 13.08 4.16 -19.96
C GLY A 33 12.52 5.60 -19.95
N HIS A 34 11.79 6.06 -20.97
CA HIS A 34 11.19 7.41 -20.93
C HIS A 34 10.13 7.54 -19.84
N HIS A 35 9.27 6.51 -19.71
CA HIS A 35 8.30 6.43 -18.63
C HIS A 35 8.99 6.59 -17.28
N GLU A 36 9.99 5.76 -16.99
CA GLU A 36 10.73 5.78 -15.74
C GLU A 36 11.38 7.15 -15.46
N LYS A 37 11.98 7.78 -16.47
CA LYS A 37 12.54 9.15 -16.34
C LYS A 37 11.49 10.17 -15.91
N VAL A 38 10.30 10.18 -16.53
CA VAL A 38 9.20 11.06 -16.10
C VAL A 38 8.81 10.78 -14.66
N LEU A 39 8.70 9.50 -14.28
CA LEU A 39 8.27 9.11 -12.93
C LEU A 39 9.30 9.51 -11.86
N ASN A 40 10.59 9.33 -12.15
CA ASN A 40 11.68 9.74 -11.27
C ASN A 40 11.72 11.26 -11.10
N GLU A 41 11.54 12.00 -12.20
CA GLU A 41 11.50 13.47 -12.13
C GLU A 41 10.26 13.97 -11.39
N GLN A 42 9.11 13.31 -11.55
CA GLN A 42 7.93 13.62 -10.77
C GLN A 42 8.16 13.37 -9.27
N ARG A 43 8.82 12.26 -8.92
CA ARG A 43 9.17 11.90 -7.53
C ARG A 43 10.13 12.91 -6.90
N ARG A 44 11.14 13.37 -7.65
CA ARG A 44 12.06 14.43 -7.19
C ARG A 44 11.33 15.73 -6.85
N GLY A 45 10.18 15.99 -7.49
CA GLY A 45 9.34 17.15 -7.21
C GLY A 45 8.49 17.05 -5.94
N TRP A 46 8.47 15.90 -5.24
CA TRP A 46 7.65 15.72 -4.05
C TRP A 46 8.02 16.71 -2.93
N LYS A 47 7.00 17.08 -2.17
CA LYS A 47 7.09 17.94 -0.98
C LYS A 47 6.99 17.15 0.32
N TRP A 48 6.42 15.95 0.25
CA TRP A 48 6.37 15.03 1.38
C TRP A 48 6.51 13.58 0.96
N THR A 49 6.90 12.75 1.91
CA THR A 49 6.95 11.29 1.83
C THR A 49 6.08 10.68 2.93
N ASN A 50 5.50 9.52 2.63
CA ASN A 50 4.68 8.74 3.53
C ASN A 50 5.47 7.51 3.95
N ASP A 51 5.77 7.41 5.24
CA ASP A 51 6.26 6.21 5.88
C ASP A 51 5.06 5.41 6.37
N HIS A 52 4.61 4.48 5.53
CA HIS A 52 3.47 3.62 5.83
C HIS A 52 3.76 2.63 6.97
N GLN A 53 5.01 2.18 7.10
CA GLN A 53 5.41 1.21 8.13
C GLN A 53 5.24 1.80 9.52
N ASN A 54 5.67 3.05 9.71
CA ASN A 54 5.56 3.73 11.00
C ASN A 54 4.34 4.65 11.11
N SER A 55 3.47 4.68 10.10
CA SER A 55 2.32 5.58 9.99
C SER A 55 2.67 7.07 10.15
N ARG A 56 3.79 7.50 9.56
CA ARG A 56 4.33 8.87 9.68
C ARG A 56 4.44 9.56 8.32
N VAL A 57 4.39 10.89 8.32
CA VAL A 57 4.59 11.72 7.13
C VAL A 57 5.73 12.69 7.40
N PHE A 58 6.63 12.81 6.43
CA PHE A 58 7.79 13.70 6.51
C PHE A 58 7.80 14.68 5.35
N SER A 59 8.28 15.89 5.58
CA SER A 59 8.69 16.78 4.48
C SER A 59 9.88 16.17 3.75
N THR A 60 9.94 16.31 2.41
CA THR A 60 11.14 15.90 1.64
C THR A 60 12.37 16.70 2.04
N ASN A 61 12.18 17.88 2.63
CA ASN A 61 13.24 18.73 3.17
C ASN A 61 13.35 18.59 4.71
N CYS A 62 12.95 17.44 5.28
CA CYS A 62 13.09 17.19 6.71
C CYS A 62 14.55 17.36 7.16
N HIS A 63 14.78 18.08 8.25
CA HIS A 63 16.13 18.29 8.79
C HIS A 63 16.71 17.05 9.48
N LYS A 64 15.87 16.02 9.73
CA LYS A 64 16.17 14.76 10.44
C LYS A 64 16.50 14.94 11.92
N ASP A 65 17.23 15.99 12.27
CA ASP A 65 17.63 16.31 13.63
C ASP A 65 16.89 17.54 14.16
N VAL A 66 16.55 17.51 15.44
CA VAL A 66 15.87 18.60 16.15
C VAL A 66 16.55 18.87 17.50
N PRO A 67 16.91 20.12 17.80
CA PRO A 67 17.50 20.46 19.10
C PRO A 67 16.48 20.22 20.23
N SER A 68 16.79 19.31 21.15
CA SER A 68 15.95 19.04 22.32
C SER A 68 16.35 19.95 23.48
N ARG A 69 15.88 21.20 23.45
CA ARG A 69 16.20 22.21 24.48
C ARG A 69 15.24 22.24 25.68
N SER A 70 14.15 21.47 25.64
CA SER A 70 13.11 21.47 26.68
C SER A 70 12.80 20.06 27.15
N PRO A 71 12.50 19.85 28.45
CA PRO A 71 12.00 18.56 28.93
C PRO A 71 10.65 18.25 28.28
N GLY A 72 10.61 17.16 27.50
CA GLY A 72 9.43 16.73 26.75
C GLY A 72 9.78 16.05 25.43
N PRO A 73 8.81 15.43 24.75
CA PRO A 73 9.05 14.85 23.43
C PRO A 73 9.45 15.95 22.44
N PRO A 74 10.50 15.73 21.63
CA PRO A 74 10.98 16.73 20.70
C PRO A 74 9.91 17.04 19.65
N LYS A 75 9.71 18.33 19.37
CA LYS A 75 8.80 18.76 18.30
C LYS A 75 9.38 18.38 16.94
N PRO A 76 8.55 18.14 15.91
CA PRO A 76 9.03 17.95 14.54
C PRO A 76 9.86 19.15 14.07
N CYS A 77 10.80 18.91 13.15
CA CYS A 77 11.56 20.00 12.54
C CYS A 77 10.63 21.01 11.84
N SER A 78 11.10 22.25 11.65
CA SER A 78 10.32 23.32 11.03
C SER A 78 9.70 22.88 9.69
N MET A 79 10.48 22.22 8.83
CA MET A 79 10.01 21.77 7.51
C MET A 79 8.87 20.76 7.58
N CYS A 80 8.89 19.83 8.55
CA CYS A 80 7.78 18.90 8.79
C CYS A 80 6.59 19.60 9.46
N LEU A 81 6.87 20.55 10.37
CA LEU A 81 5.83 21.32 11.07
C LEU A 81 5.05 22.25 10.13
N PHE A 82 5.66 22.73 9.05
CA PHE A 82 5.01 23.55 8.02
C PHE A 82 4.17 22.74 7.03
N LEU A 83 4.33 21.42 6.95
CA LEU A 83 3.64 20.59 5.95
C LEU A 83 2.10 20.69 6.01
N PRO A 84 1.44 20.71 7.19
CA PRO A 84 -0.02 20.90 7.28
C PRO A 84 -0.52 22.23 6.71
N LYS A 85 0.35 23.23 6.53
CA LYS A 85 0.02 24.53 5.92
C LYS A 85 0.22 24.54 4.41
N ASN A 86 0.77 23.48 3.83
CA ASN A 86 0.95 23.37 2.39
C ASN A 86 -0.40 23.08 1.70
N CYS A 87 -0.83 23.94 0.77
CA CYS A 87 -2.13 23.78 0.10
C CYS A 87 -2.27 22.44 -0.63
N ALA A 88 -1.21 21.94 -1.29
CA ALA A 88 -1.26 20.64 -1.97
C ALA A 88 -1.41 19.49 -0.96
N PHE A 89 -0.79 19.60 0.21
CA PHE A 89 -0.96 18.64 1.29
C PHE A 89 -2.39 18.68 1.86
N GLN A 90 -2.93 19.87 2.13
CA GLN A 90 -4.30 20.05 2.58
C GLN A 90 -5.32 19.45 1.60
N ASN A 91 -5.16 19.75 0.32
CA ASN A 91 -5.99 19.17 -0.74
C ASN A 91 -5.92 17.64 -0.77
N ALA A 92 -4.75 17.06 -0.50
CA ALA A 92 -4.56 15.62 -0.47
C ALA A 92 -5.28 14.96 0.73
N ILE A 93 -5.18 15.55 1.92
CA ILE A 93 -5.79 14.97 3.13
C ILE A 93 -7.32 15.11 3.18
N GLN A 94 -7.87 16.12 2.48
CA GLN A 94 -9.31 16.37 2.36
C GLN A 94 -10.01 15.45 1.35
N LYS A 95 -9.27 14.70 0.52
CA LYS A 95 -9.86 13.72 -0.40
C LYS A 95 -10.61 12.65 0.40
N LYS A 96 -11.89 12.47 0.07
CA LYS A 96 -12.71 11.40 0.64
C LYS A 96 -12.18 10.04 0.20
N PRO A 97 -12.19 9.02 1.09
CA PRO A 97 -11.87 7.65 0.68
C PRO A 97 -12.85 7.18 -0.41
N PRO A 98 -12.38 6.41 -1.40
CA PRO A 98 -13.27 5.77 -2.37
C PRO A 98 -14.22 4.80 -1.66
N THR A 99 -15.44 4.69 -2.17
CA THR A 99 -16.42 3.67 -1.76
C THR A 99 -16.06 2.31 -2.35
N ASP A 100 -16.48 1.20 -1.74
CA ASP A 100 -16.16 -0.16 -2.21
C ASP A 100 -16.44 -0.39 -3.70
N LYS A 101 -17.55 0.18 -4.23
CA LYS A 101 -17.91 0.10 -5.66
C LYS A 101 -16.90 0.75 -6.60
N THR A 102 -16.11 1.71 -6.15
CA THR A 102 -15.13 2.45 -6.96
C THR A 102 -13.70 2.01 -6.71
N TYR A 103 -13.49 1.06 -5.80
CA TYR A 103 -12.16 0.54 -5.47
C TYR A 103 -11.52 -0.22 -6.65
N VAL A 104 -12.34 -0.77 -7.56
CA VAL A 104 -11.91 -1.42 -8.82
C VAL A 104 -11.16 -0.44 -9.75
N HIS A 105 -11.41 0.86 -9.65
CA HIS A 105 -10.76 1.88 -10.49
C HIS A 105 -9.56 2.54 -9.82
N VAL A 106 -9.08 1.99 -8.69
CA VAL A 106 -7.90 2.51 -8.02
C VAL A 106 -6.67 2.23 -8.88
N ASN A 107 -5.81 3.23 -9.00
CA ASN A 107 -4.63 3.12 -9.85
C ASN A 107 -3.68 2.04 -9.31
N HIS A 108 -3.62 0.91 -10.01
CA HIS A 108 -2.82 -0.26 -9.64
C HIS A 108 -1.34 0.03 -9.41
N ARG A 109 -0.82 1.14 -9.95
CA ARG A 109 0.56 1.58 -9.71
C ARG A 109 0.84 1.92 -8.25
N PHE A 110 -0.17 2.34 -7.50
CA PHE A 110 -0.03 2.71 -6.09
C PHE A 110 -0.51 1.60 -5.15
N SER A 111 -1.03 0.50 -5.69
CA SER A 111 -1.16 -0.76 -4.95
C SER A 111 0.13 -1.55 -5.12
N ASN A 112 0.68 -2.07 -4.02
CA ASN A 112 1.72 -3.08 -4.11
C ASN A 112 1.02 -4.41 -4.42
N GLN A 113 1.21 -4.90 -5.66
CA GLN A 113 0.53 -6.09 -6.14
C GLN A 113 0.98 -7.32 -5.37
N GLU A 114 2.27 -7.43 -5.05
CA GLU A 114 2.84 -8.54 -4.31
C GLU A 114 2.25 -8.64 -2.88
N ILE A 115 2.07 -7.50 -2.21
CA ILE A 115 1.38 -7.42 -0.91
C ILE A 115 -0.10 -7.77 -1.07
N GLY A 116 -0.74 -7.33 -2.16
CA GLY A 116 -2.11 -7.71 -2.49
C GLY A 116 -2.27 -9.23 -2.63
N GLU A 117 -1.35 -9.88 -3.36
CA GLU A 117 -1.33 -11.33 -3.56
C GLU A 117 -1.07 -12.08 -2.24
N ILE A 118 -0.11 -11.64 -1.43
CA ILE A 118 0.13 -12.20 -0.09
C ILE A 118 -1.12 -12.04 0.80
N TYR A 119 -1.78 -10.89 0.73
CA TYR A 119 -3.00 -10.64 1.48
C TYR A 119 -4.14 -11.55 0.99
N THR A 120 -4.37 -11.68 -0.32
CA THR A 120 -5.40 -12.58 -0.87
C THR A 120 -5.16 -14.04 -0.47
N ARG A 121 -3.90 -14.51 -0.57
CA ARG A 121 -3.52 -15.86 -0.11
C ARG A 121 -3.79 -16.04 1.38
N SER A 122 -3.42 -15.05 2.20
CA SER A 122 -3.63 -15.13 3.64
C SER A 122 -5.08 -14.94 4.06
N VAL A 123 -5.90 -14.16 3.35
CA VAL A 123 -7.34 -13.99 3.61
C VAL A 123 -8.08 -15.31 3.34
N GLY A 124 -7.84 -15.95 2.19
CA GLY A 124 -8.47 -17.24 1.89
C GLY A 124 -8.08 -18.32 2.92
N VAL A 125 -6.83 -18.30 3.39
CA VAL A 125 -6.36 -19.21 4.45
C VAL A 125 -6.91 -18.81 5.83
N LYS A 126 -7.04 -17.51 6.12
CA LYS A 126 -7.56 -16.97 7.38
C LYS A 126 -9.04 -17.30 7.55
N GLU A 127 -9.86 -17.14 6.52
CA GLU A 127 -11.27 -17.54 6.54
C GLU A 127 -11.45 -19.03 6.86
N LEU A 128 -10.60 -19.89 6.27
CA LEU A 128 -10.62 -21.34 6.52
C LEU A 128 -10.21 -21.72 7.97
N ILE A 129 -9.40 -20.90 8.63
CA ILE A 129 -8.87 -21.17 9.98
C ILE A 129 -9.70 -20.49 11.07
N GLU A 130 -10.16 -19.25 10.83
CA GLU A 130 -10.80 -18.36 11.81
C GLU A 130 -12.33 -18.36 11.78
N GLU A 131 -13.00 -19.00 10.80
CA GLU A 131 -14.42 -19.35 10.97
C GLU A 131 -14.54 -20.17 12.25
N GLU A 132 -14.95 -19.50 13.33
CA GLU A 132 -15.10 -20.07 14.66
C GLU A 132 -15.94 -21.33 14.57
N VAL A 133 -15.36 -22.46 15.00
CA VAL A 133 -15.71 -23.34 16.15
C VAL A 133 -17.19 -23.41 16.61
N SER A 134 -18.05 -22.48 16.19
CA SER A 134 -19.49 -22.50 16.33
C SER A 134 -20.15 -23.55 15.42
N LEU A 135 -20.49 -24.67 16.06
CA LEU A 135 -21.63 -25.56 15.79
C LEU A 135 -21.53 -26.63 14.70
N ALA A 136 -20.39 -26.84 14.03
CA ALA A 136 -20.19 -28.07 13.26
C ALA A 136 -18.77 -28.62 13.44
N ARG A 137 -18.67 -29.92 13.73
CA ARG A 137 -17.42 -30.71 13.68
C ARG A 137 -16.87 -30.85 12.25
N SER A 138 -17.05 -29.86 11.38
CA SER A 138 -16.48 -29.90 10.03
C SER A 138 -15.00 -29.57 10.12
N SER A 139 -14.17 -30.57 9.84
CA SER A 139 -12.73 -30.36 9.74
C SER A 139 -12.43 -29.29 8.68
N VAL A 140 -11.29 -28.59 8.82
CA VAL A 140 -10.83 -27.57 7.85
C VAL A 140 -10.87 -28.09 6.41
N TYR A 141 -10.64 -29.39 6.21
CA TYR A 141 -10.73 -30.07 4.92
C TYR A 141 -12.14 -30.05 4.30
N VAL A 142 -13.20 -30.20 5.11
CA VAL A 142 -14.59 -30.15 4.65
C VAL A 142 -14.95 -28.72 4.24
N ARG A 143 -14.44 -27.70 4.95
CA ARG A 143 -14.63 -26.30 4.59
C ARG A 143 -13.91 -25.93 3.31
N TYR A 144 -12.65 -26.37 3.16
CA TYR A 144 -11.91 -26.23 1.91
C TYR A 144 -12.63 -26.92 0.74
N ALA A 145 -13.05 -28.17 0.90
CA ALA A 145 -13.75 -28.91 -0.16
C ALA A 145 -15.05 -28.22 -0.59
N LYS A 146 -15.83 -27.70 0.37
CA LYS A 146 -17.07 -26.95 0.08
C LYS A 146 -16.78 -25.63 -0.64
N GLY A 147 -15.77 -24.88 -0.20
CA GLY A 147 -15.37 -23.63 -0.86
C GLY A 147 -14.77 -23.84 -2.25
N ALA A 148 -13.98 -24.90 -2.45
CA ALA A 148 -13.43 -25.27 -3.76
C ALA A 148 -14.55 -25.68 -4.74
N LEU A 149 -15.53 -26.46 -4.30
CA LEU A 149 -16.70 -26.82 -5.11
C LEU A 149 -17.57 -25.61 -5.47
N ASN A 150 -17.61 -24.59 -4.61
CA ASN A 150 -18.31 -23.33 -4.87
C ASN A 150 -17.49 -22.34 -5.72
N GLY A 151 -16.25 -22.68 -6.08
CA GLY A 151 -15.35 -21.81 -6.85
C GLY A 151 -14.69 -20.69 -6.03
N ASN A 152 -14.76 -20.75 -4.70
CA ASN A 152 -14.21 -19.72 -3.81
C ASN A 152 -12.71 -19.89 -3.54
N TYR A 153 -12.15 -21.10 -3.75
CA TYR A 153 -10.74 -21.41 -3.49
C TYR A 153 -10.13 -22.19 -4.66
N ASP A 154 -8.88 -21.89 -4.98
CA ASP A 154 -8.07 -22.63 -5.96
C ASP A 154 -7.08 -23.59 -5.26
N ASN A 155 -6.36 -24.37 -6.08
CA ASN A 155 -5.36 -25.32 -5.59
C ASN A 155 -4.17 -24.65 -4.88
N GLU A 156 -3.95 -23.34 -5.05
CA GLU A 156 -2.87 -22.60 -4.41
C GLU A 156 -3.18 -22.34 -2.93
N VAL A 157 -4.46 -22.11 -2.60
CA VAL A 157 -4.96 -22.02 -1.22
C VAL A 157 -4.77 -23.35 -0.47
N PHE A 158 -4.98 -24.48 -1.14
CA PHE A 158 -4.73 -25.82 -0.56
C PHE A 158 -3.27 -26.06 -0.19
N ASN A 159 -2.36 -25.74 -1.11
CA ASN A 159 -0.92 -25.94 -0.89
C ASN A 159 -0.41 -25.05 0.25
N SER A 160 -0.94 -23.83 0.36
CA SER A 160 -0.61 -22.90 1.44
C SER A 160 -1.11 -23.39 2.80
N LEU A 161 -2.33 -23.95 2.85
CA LEU A 161 -2.90 -24.55 4.06
C LEU A 161 -2.08 -25.77 4.52
N PHE A 162 -1.71 -26.65 3.59
CA PHE A 162 -0.90 -27.84 3.88
C PHE A 162 0.49 -27.45 4.40
N GLY A 163 1.15 -26.47 3.76
CA GLY A 163 2.44 -25.96 4.21
C GLY A 163 2.40 -25.35 5.62
N ALA A 164 1.34 -24.61 5.95
CA ALA A 164 1.16 -24.05 7.29
C ALA A 164 0.97 -25.15 8.36
N MET A 165 0.24 -26.21 8.03
CA MET A 165 -0.04 -27.33 8.95
C MET A 165 1.21 -28.19 9.21
N VAL A 166 1.98 -28.48 8.16
CA VAL A 166 3.28 -29.18 8.27
C VAL A 166 4.24 -28.37 9.13
N THR A 167 4.34 -27.06 8.90
CA THR A 167 5.20 -26.16 9.70
C THR A 167 4.79 -26.12 11.18
N LYS A 168 3.49 -26.20 11.48
CA LYS A 168 3.01 -26.25 12.87
C LYS A 168 3.39 -27.57 13.55
N HIS A 169 3.16 -28.70 12.88
CA HIS A 169 3.49 -30.02 13.41
C HIS A 169 5.00 -30.21 13.62
N ASP A 170 5.84 -29.63 12.76
CA ASP A 170 7.30 -29.66 12.91
C ASP A 170 7.81 -28.78 14.07
N LYS A 171 7.08 -27.73 14.45
CA LYS A 171 7.43 -26.86 15.59
C LYS A 171 6.91 -27.39 16.94
N GLU A 172 5.96 -28.33 16.92
CA GLU A 172 5.37 -28.96 18.10
C GLU A 172 6.04 -30.32 18.44
N LYS A 173 7.07 -30.72 17.70
CA LYS A 173 8.00 -31.82 18.03
C LYS A 173 9.30 -31.27 18.60
#